data_AF-A0A653CN39-F1
#
_entry.id   AF-A0A653CN39-F1
#
_cell.length_a   1.000
_cell.length_b   1.000
_cell.length_c   1.000
_cell.angle_alpha   90.00
_cell.angle_beta   90.00
_cell.angle_gamma   90.00
#
_symmetry.space_group_name_H-M   'P 1'
#
loop_
_entity.id
_entity.type
_entity.pdbx_description
1 polymer ?
#
loop_
_entity_poly.entity_id
_entity_poly.type
_entity_poly.pdbx_seq_one_letter_code
_entity_poly.pdbx_strand_id
1 'polypeptide(L)'
;MSKFAYVMVLTYLFGLVYGRPTEGEVEAGGEAKVSIPKLISFENGGIGINFLGFRARAGLGGLLTGNAADGGLFAEAGTPFGQNARAGLGGNVGSGRSAGGLYADATAGGGVSAGAGLAGQTGPEGTYGKSYAGASAGNTIYKEKVVSSQPAAQFHVEAPAGASDPDFDIRSSK
;
A
#
# COMPACT_ATOMS: atom_id res chain seq x y z
N MET A 1 -73.55 -15.94 13.21
CA MET A 1 -72.32 -16.54 13.78
C MET A 1 -71.92 -15.71 14.98
N SER A 2 -71.86 -16.30 16.19
CA SER A 2 -71.79 -15.55 17.45
C SER A 2 -70.42 -14.87 17.62
N LYS A 3 -70.41 -13.67 18.22
CA LYS A 3 -69.17 -12.90 18.51
C LYS A 3 -68.12 -13.70 19.28
N PHE A 4 -68.55 -14.72 20.04
CA PHE A 4 -67.66 -15.65 20.74
C PHE A 4 -66.81 -16.52 19.81
N ALA A 5 -67.32 -16.90 18.63
CA ALA A 5 -66.54 -17.65 17.65
C ALA A 5 -65.38 -16.80 17.08
N TYR A 6 -65.58 -15.50 16.91
CA TYR A 6 -64.57 -14.59 16.39
C TYR A 6 -63.45 -14.33 17.40
N VAL A 7 -63.81 -14.17 18.69
CA VAL A 7 -62.83 -14.00 19.78
C VAL A 7 -61.99 -15.26 19.96
N MET A 8 -62.59 -16.45 19.86
CA MET A 8 -61.86 -17.73 19.94
C MET A 8 -60.90 -17.93 18.76
N VAL A 9 -61.27 -17.54 17.54
CA VAL A 9 -60.36 -17.61 16.38
C VAL A 9 -59.23 -16.58 16.51
N LEU A 10 -59.52 -15.38 17.03
CA LEU A 10 -58.51 -14.33 17.19
C LEU A 10 -57.49 -14.66 18.27
N THR A 11 -57.91 -15.25 19.40
CA THR A 11 -56.98 -15.74 20.44
C THR A 11 -56.17 -16.95 19.96
N TYR A 12 -56.76 -17.84 19.15
CA TYR A 12 -56.01 -18.95 18.55
C TYR A 12 -54.95 -18.46 17.55
N LEU A 13 -55.27 -17.42 16.76
CA LEU A 13 -54.32 -16.78 15.85
C LEU A 13 -53.19 -16.07 16.62
N PHE A 14 -53.51 -15.40 17.73
CA PHE A 14 -52.51 -14.76 18.59
C PHE A 14 -51.58 -15.76 19.29
N GLY A 15 -52.10 -16.92 19.72
CA GLY A 15 -51.29 -18.00 20.29
C GLY A 15 -50.30 -18.61 19.28
N LEU A 16 -50.66 -18.64 17.99
CA LEU A 16 -49.77 -19.09 16.92
C LEU A 16 -48.67 -18.06 16.57
N VAL A 17 -48.94 -16.77 16.77
CA VAL A 17 -47.99 -15.69 16.52
C VAL A 17 -47.02 -15.47 17.69
N TYR A 18 -47.40 -15.83 18.93
CA TYR A 18 -46.60 -15.49 20.13
C TYR A 18 -46.23 -16.65 21.06
N GLY A 19 -46.61 -17.90 20.79
CA GLY A 19 -46.42 -19.00 21.75
C GLY A 19 -45.94 -20.33 21.14
N ARG A 20 -44.64 -20.45 20.85
CA ARG A 20 -43.93 -21.74 20.85
C ARG A 20 -42.54 -21.59 21.45
N PRO A 21 -42.29 -22.10 22.68
CA PRO A 21 -40.95 -22.45 23.09
C PRO A 21 -40.66 -23.84 22.52
N THR A 22 -39.97 -23.90 21.39
CA THR A 22 -39.34 -25.14 20.92
C THR A 22 -37.88 -25.11 21.37
N GLU A 23 -37.59 -25.85 22.43
CA GLU A 23 -36.28 -26.47 22.58
C GLU A 23 -36.05 -27.32 21.32
N GLY A 24 -35.02 -26.97 20.56
CA GLY A 24 -34.72 -27.62 19.28
C GLY A 24 -34.66 -26.60 18.14
N GLU A 25 -33.43 -26.29 17.74
CA GLU A 25 -33.01 -25.77 16.42
C GLU A 25 -33.69 -24.47 15.96
N VAL A 26 -33.05 -23.34 16.29
CA VAL A 26 -33.36 -22.02 15.71
C VAL A 26 -32.82 -21.94 14.27
N GLU A 27 -33.60 -22.42 13.31
CA GLU A 27 -33.51 -21.90 11.93
C GLU A 27 -34.19 -20.53 11.86
N ALA A 28 -33.40 -19.48 12.12
CA ALA A 28 -33.81 -18.10 11.88
C ALA A 28 -33.71 -17.80 10.37
N GLY A 29 -34.79 -18.10 9.64
CA GLY A 29 -35.03 -17.74 8.24
C GLY A 29 -35.31 -16.24 8.01
N GLY A 30 -34.45 -15.39 8.55
CA GLY A 30 -34.36 -13.98 8.21
C GLY A 30 -32.89 -13.67 8.09
N GLU A 31 -32.37 -13.57 6.86
CA GLU A 31 -31.01 -13.13 6.60
C GLU A 31 -30.86 -11.64 6.98
N ALA A 32 -30.83 -11.35 8.27
CA ALA A 32 -29.89 -10.37 8.74
C ALA A 32 -28.53 -10.95 8.34
N LYS A 33 -27.99 -10.50 7.21
CA LYS A 33 -26.57 -10.64 6.92
C LYS A 33 -25.82 -9.92 8.05
N VAL A 34 -25.66 -10.61 9.17
CA VAL A 34 -24.58 -10.37 10.11
C VAL A 34 -23.36 -10.85 9.36
N SER A 35 -22.92 -10.01 8.41
CA SER A 35 -21.58 -10.07 7.87
C SER A 35 -20.70 -9.77 9.06
N ILE A 36 -20.27 -10.82 9.75
CA ILE A 36 -19.17 -10.73 10.69
C ILE A 36 -18.02 -10.18 9.85
N PRO A 37 -17.56 -8.94 10.12
CA PRO A 37 -16.46 -8.37 9.36
C PRO A 37 -15.33 -9.38 9.42
N LYS A 38 -14.76 -9.72 8.26
CA LYS A 38 -13.72 -10.74 8.16
C LYS A 38 -12.54 -10.32 9.05
N LEU A 39 -12.48 -10.92 10.26
CA LEU A 39 -11.56 -10.49 11.29
C LEU A 39 -10.12 -10.79 10.90
N ILE A 40 -9.89 -11.89 10.18
CA ILE A 40 -8.59 -12.32 9.67
C ILE A 40 -8.68 -12.53 8.16
N SER A 41 -7.78 -11.93 7.40
CA SER A 41 -7.67 -12.10 5.95
C SER A 41 -6.31 -12.66 5.55
N PHE A 42 -6.32 -13.48 4.50
CA PHE A 42 -5.12 -13.98 3.82
C PHE A 42 -5.27 -13.59 2.35
N GLU A 43 -4.58 -12.53 1.96
CA GLU A 43 -4.70 -11.94 0.63
C GLU A 43 -3.29 -11.61 0.14
N ASN A 44 -2.99 -11.84 -1.13
CA ASN A 44 -1.72 -11.47 -1.81
C ASN A 44 -0.46 -11.73 -0.96
N GLY A 45 -0.34 -12.93 -0.37
CA GLY A 45 0.83 -13.29 0.44
C GLY A 45 0.95 -12.55 1.79
N GLY A 46 -0.12 -11.93 2.27
CA GLY A 46 -0.16 -11.24 3.57
C GLY A 46 -1.32 -11.68 4.45
N ILE A 47 -1.08 -11.60 5.76
CA ILE A 47 -2.05 -11.80 6.81
C ILE A 47 -2.54 -10.43 7.30
N GLY A 48 -3.85 -10.26 7.35
CA GLY A 48 -4.49 -9.03 7.81
C GLY A 48 -5.47 -9.29 8.93
N ILE A 49 -5.68 -8.28 9.75
CA ILE A 49 -6.80 -8.19 10.68
C ILE A 49 -7.68 -6.99 10.30
N ASN A 50 -8.99 -7.14 10.49
CA ASN A 50 -9.95 -6.04 10.37
C ASN A 50 -10.96 -6.12 11.51
N PHE A 51 -10.90 -5.15 12.42
CA PHE A 51 -11.80 -5.05 13.55
C PHE A 51 -12.47 -3.69 13.55
N LEU A 52 -13.80 -3.66 13.33
CA LEU A 52 -14.60 -2.43 13.35
C LEU A 52 -14.05 -1.31 12.43
N GLY A 53 -13.40 -1.69 11.32
CA GLY A 53 -12.79 -0.75 10.37
C GLY A 53 -11.35 -0.34 10.71
N PHE A 54 -10.82 -0.73 11.86
CA PHE A 54 -9.38 -0.72 12.11
C PHE A 54 -8.76 -1.92 11.43
N ARG A 55 -7.80 -1.68 10.56
CA ARG A 55 -7.13 -2.73 9.81
C ARG A 55 -5.63 -2.69 10.06
N ALA A 56 -5.02 -3.86 10.09
CA ALA A 56 -3.58 -4.01 10.02
C ALA A 56 -3.27 -5.21 9.14
N ARG A 57 -2.24 -5.13 8.31
CA ARG A 57 -1.83 -6.22 7.43
C ARG A 57 -0.33 -6.21 7.28
N ALA A 58 0.26 -7.40 7.21
CA ALA A 58 1.66 -7.55 6.84
C ALA A 58 1.81 -8.81 5.99
N GLY A 59 2.75 -8.80 5.06
CA GLY A 59 2.88 -9.89 4.12
C GLY A 59 4.16 -9.86 3.33
N LEU A 60 4.48 -11.00 2.74
CA LEU A 60 5.64 -11.17 1.89
C LEU A 60 5.35 -10.81 0.42
N GLY A 61 4.11 -10.45 0.10
CA GLY A 61 3.68 -9.97 -1.22
C GLY A 61 4.08 -10.94 -2.33
N GLY A 62 4.79 -10.40 -3.34
CA GLY A 62 5.33 -11.09 -4.50
C GLY A 62 6.32 -12.22 -4.21
N LEU A 63 6.89 -12.30 -3.00
CA LEU A 63 7.75 -13.40 -2.62
C LEU A 63 6.97 -14.72 -2.44
N LEU A 64 5.72 -14.65 -1.98
CA LEU A 64 4.85 -15.84 -1.85
C LEU A 64 4.00 -16.07 -3.10
N THR A 65 3.64 -15.01 -3.83
CA THR A 65 2.81 -15.15 -5.05
C THR A 65 3.64 -15.41 -6.31
N GLY A 66 4.96 -15.24 -6.25
CA GLY A 66 5.87 -15.35 -7.40
C GLY A 66 5.75 -14.19 -8.39
N ASN A 67 4.93 -13.18 -8.10
CA ASN A 67 4.69 -12.03 -8.95
C ASN A 67 5.30 -10.77 -8.34
N ALA A 68 6.36 -10.25 -8.95
CA ALA A 68 7.04 -9.03 -8.48
C ALA A 68 6.13 -7.79 -8.47
N ALA A 69 5.02 -7.79 -9.25
CA ALA A 69 4.04 -6.71 -9.21
C ALA A 69 3.27 -6.64 -7.88
N ASP A 70 3.22 -7.74 -7.13
CA ASP A 70 2.60 -7.80 -5.79
C ASP A 70 3.56 -7.27 -4.69
N GLY A 71 4.71 -6.73 -5.08
CA GLY A 71 5.71 -6.14 -4.17
C GLY A 71 6.57 -7.18 -3.45
N GLY A 72 7.28 -6.77 -2.41
CA GLY A 72 7.97 -7.69 -1.49
C GLY A 72 7.32 -7.68 -0.12
N LEU A 73 8.14 -7.68 0.94
CA LEU A 73 7.64 -7.54 2.31
C LEU A 73 6.94 -6.19 2.47
N PHE A 74 5.74 -6.19 3.05
CA PHE A 74 5.02 -4.97 3.38
C PHE A 74 4.32 -5.09 4.73
N ALA A 75 4.02 -3.95 5.32
CA ALA A 75 3.13 -3.79 6.46
C ALA A 75 2.30 -2.52 6.29
N GLU A 76 1.03 -2.58 6.64
CA GLU A 76 0.10 -1.45 6.61
C GLU A 76 -0.85 -1.49 7.80
N ALA A 77 -1.29 -0.34 8.27
CA ALA A 77 -2.32 -0.19 9.28
C ALA A 77 -3.17 1.04 8.99
N GLY A 78 -4.48 0.93 9.19
CA GLY A 78 -5.42 2.00 8.91
C GLY A 78 -6.58 2.05 9.88
N THR A 79 -7.19 3.21 9.95
CA THR A 79 -8.37 3.50 10.78
C THR A 79 -9.59 3.72 9.88
N PRO A 80 -10.82 3.57 10.42
CA PRO A 80 -12.04 3.87 9.66
C PRO A 80 -12.19 5.35 9.30
N PHE A 81 -11.38 6.22 9.90
CA PHE A 81 -11.43 7.67 9.72
C PHE A 81 -10.47 8.18 8.63
N GLY A 82 -9.85 7.26 7.88
CA GLY A 82 -9.00 7.60 6.74
C GLY A 82 -7.51 7.79 7.06
N GLN A 83 -7.10 7.67 8.33
CA GLN A 83 -5.66 7.57 8.63
C GLN A 83 -5.14 6.21 8.18
N ASN A 84 -3.97 6.20 7.55
CA ASN A 84 -3.32 4.98 7.08
C ASN A 84 -1.81 5.17 7.15
N ALA A 85 -1.07 4.14 7.53
CA ALA A 85 0.37 4.08 7.45
C ALA A 85 0.77 2.77 6.79
N ARG A 86 1.72 2.82 5.86
CA ARG A 86 2.24 1.64 5.18
C ARG A 86 3.74 1.76 4.95
N ALA A 87 4.39 0.62 4.89
CA ALA A 87 5.79 0.53 4.52
C ALA A 87 6.02 -0.80 3.79
N GLY A 88 7.04 -0.83 2.96
CA GLY A 88 7.43 -2.06 2.30
C GLY A 88 8.83 -2.01 1.75
N LEU A 89 9.34 -3.21 1.47
CA LEU A 89 10.61 -3.49 0.84
C LEU A 89 10.32 -4.44 -0.32
N GLY A 90 10.88 -4.14 -1.48
CA GLY A 90 10.82 -5.02 -2.65
C GLY A 90 12.16 -5.09 -3.34
N GLY A 91 12.33 -6.12 -4.16
CA GLY A 91 13.50 -6.25 -5.00
C GLY A 91 13.40 -7.44 -5.93
N ASN A 92 14.22 -7.42 -6.97
CA ASN A 92 14.34 -8.49 -7.93
C ASN A 92 15.81 -8.68 -8.30
N VAL A 93 16.18 -9.92 -8.56
CA VAL A 93 17.45 -10.29 -9.14
C VAL A 93 17.16 -11.05 -10.42
N GLY A 94 17.71 -10.56 -11.54
CA GLY A 94 17.46 -11.14 -12.86
C GLY A 94 18.36 -10.55 -13.92
N SER A 95 18.71 -11.34 -14.94
CA SER A 95 19.48 -10.88 -16.11
C SER A 95 20.78 -10.14 -15.77
N GLY A 96 21.51 -10.61 -14.75
CA GLY A 96 22.77 -10.01 -14.28
C GLY A 96 22.59 -8.69 -13.51
N ARG A 97 21.35 -8.27 -13.23
CA ARG A 97 21.02 -7.05 -12.51
C ARG A 97 20.34 -7.38 -11.18
N SER A 98 20.54 -6.52 -10.20
CA SER A 98 19.83 -6.55 -8.92
C SER A 98 19.22 -5.19 -8.66
N ALA A 99 17.93 -5.16 -8.40
CA ALA A 99 17.19 -3.95 -8.07
C ALA A 99 16.44 -4.14 -6.76
N GLY A 100 16.31 -3.09 -5.98
CA GLY A 100 15.54 -3.12 -4.75
C GLY A 100 15.21 -1.74 -4.24
N GLY A 101 14.26 -1.68 -3.33
CA GLY A 101 13.88 -0.41 -2.71
C GLY A 101 12.91 -0.60 -1.56
N LEU A 102 12.91 0.38 -0.67
CA LEU A 102 12.00 0.50 0.44
C LEU A 102 11.20 1.79 0.34
N TYR A 103 10.03 1.78 0.96
CA TYR A 103 9.22 2.97 1.16
C TYR A 103 8.52 2.89 2.51
N ALA A 104 8.20 4.06 3.04
CA ALA A 104 7.32 4.23 4.18
C ALA A 104 6.51 5.51 3.96
N ASP A 105 5.21 5.42 4.13
CA ASP A 105 4.30 6.56 4.02
C ASP A 105 3.16 6.47 5.03
N ALA A 106 2.61 7.64 5.36
CA ALA A 106 1.46 7.78 6.21
C ALA A 106 0.57 8.92 5.74
N THR A 107 -0.72 8.81 6.00
CA THR A 107 -1.72 9.84 5.80
C THR A 107 -2.56 10.00 7.05
N ALA A 108 -2.88 11.26 7.38
CA ALA A 108 -3.84 11.58 8.43
C ALA A 108 -5.30 11.60 7.90
N GLY A 109 -5.52 11.26 6.63
CA GLY A 109 -6.77 11.53 5.92
C GLY A 109 -6.85 12.97 5.43
N GLY A 110 -7.95 13.33 4.76
CA GLY A 110 -8.21 14.72 4.35
C GLY A 110 -7.17 15.31 3.39
N GLY A 111 -6.46 14.48 2.63
CA GLY A 111 -5.42 14.93 1.70
C GLY A 111 -4.06 15.24 2.34
N VAL A 112 -3.87 14.97 3.63
CA VAL A 112 -2.58 15.15 4.32
C VAL A 112 -1.78 13.85 4.30
N SER A 113 -0.56 13.88 3.78
CA SER A 113 0.32 12.73 3.71
C SER A 113 1.79 13.09 3.85
N ALA A 114 2.59 12.12 4.28
CA ALA A 114 4.04 12.20 4.27
C ALA A 114 4.62 10.83 3.95
N GLY A 115 5.78 10.81 3.32
CA GLY A 115 6.44 9.56 2.99
C GLY A 115 7.87 9.75 2.54
N ALA A 116 8.60 8.65 2.53
CA ALA A 116 9.96 8.58 2.04
C ALA A 116 10.22 7.20 1.44
N GLY A 117 11.23 7.14 0.61
CA GLY A 117 11.69 5.88 0.07
C GLY A 117 13.10 5.96 -0.49
N LEU A 118 13.68 4.79 -0.67
CA LEU A 118 14.98 4.58 -1.26
C LEU A 118 14.84 3.45 -2.29
N ALA A 119 15.43 3.61 -3.45
CA ALA A 119 15.54 2.59 -4.47
C ALA A 119 16.96 2.57 -5.01
N GLY A 120 17.41 1.40 -5.45
CA GLY A 120 18.70 1.22 -6.08
C GLY A 120 18.68 0.07 -7.07
N GLN A 121 19.56 0.16 -8.05
CA GLN A 121 19.81 -0.90 -9.01
C GLN A 121 21.31 -0.98 -9.27
N THR A 122 21.82 -2.21 -9.38
CA THR A 122 23.20 -2.49 -9.77
C THR A 122 23.24 -3.56 -10.84
N GLY A 123 24.22 -3.47 -11.75
CA GLY A 123 24.43 -4.41 -12.83
C GLY A 123 25.70 -4.10 -13.62
N PRO A 124 25.93 -4.80 -14.74
CA PRO A 124 27.15 -4.67 -15.55
C PRO A 124 27.35 -3.24 -16.10
N GLU A 125 26.24 -2.55 -16.36
CA GLU A 125 26.22 -1.17 -16.89
C GLU A 125 26.29 -0.11 -15.78
N GLY A 126 26.62 -0.50 -14.55
CA GLY A 126 26.80 0.41 -13.41
C GLY A 126 25.68 0.35 -12.37
N THR A 127 25.73 1.33 -11.45
CA THR A 127 24.86 1.41 -10.27
C THR A 127 24.14 2.76 -10.22
N TYR A 128 22.88 2.71 -9.82
CA TYR A 128 21.93 3.82 -9.81
C TYR A 128 21.21 3.79 -8.47
N GLY A 129 20.99 4.96 -7.87
CA GLY A 129 20.25 5.08 -6.62
C GLY A 129 19.30 6.26 -6.69
N LYS A 130 18.13 6.14 -6.08
CA LYS A 130 17.17 7.23 -5.92
C LYS A 130 16.61 7.23 -4.51
N SER A 131 16.56 8.37 -3.85
CA SER A 131 15.76 8.57 -2.64
C SER A 131 14.76 9.68 -2.82
N TYR A 132 13.64 9.59 -2.11
CA TYR A 132 12.69 10.67 -1.97
C TYR A 132 12.26 10.80 -0.50
N ALA A 133 11.94 12.01 -0.10
CA ALA A 133 11.21 12.29 1.13
C ALA A 133 10.33 13.50 0.92
N GLY A 134 9.07 13.43 1.36
CA GLY A 134 8.19 14.58 1.27
C GLY A 134 6.91 14.49 2.08
N ALA A 135 6.20 15.60 2.10
CA ALA A 135 4.90 15.75 2.74
C ALA A 135 4.00 16.69 1.94
N SER A 136 2.70 16.38 1.93
CA SER A 136 1.66 17.12 1.22
C SER A 136 0.44 17.34 2.12
N ALA A 137 -0.31 18.40 1.85
CA ALA A 137 -1.67 18.60 2.30
C ALA A 137 -2.50 19.19 1.16
N GLY A 138 -3.48 18.43 0.68
CA GLY A 138 -4.27 18.77 -0.49
C GLY A 138 -3.40 18.83 -1.75
N ASN A 139 -3.46 19.95 -2.48
CA ASN A 139 -2.66 20.17 -3.69
C ASN A 139 -1.29 20.81 -3.40
N THR A 140 -0.88 20.93 -2.12
CA THR A 140 0.35 21.63 -1.73
C THR A 140 1.39 20.66 -1.21
N ILE A 141 2.55 20.61 -1.87
CA ILE A 141 3.74 19.89 -1.39
C ILE A 141 4.53 20.82 -0.45
N TYR A 142 4.69 20.42 0.81
CA TYR A 142 5.33 21.26 1.84
C TYR A 142 6.84 21.08 1.86
N LYS A 143 7.32 19.88 1.59
CA LYS A 143 8.74 19.53 1.44
C LYS A 143 8.83 18.36 0.48
N GLU A 144 9.73 18.43 -0.48
CA GLU A 144 10.11 17.31 -1.34
C GLU A 144 11.63 17.38 -1.54
N LYS A 145 12.31 16.27 -1.25
CA LYS A 145 13.72 16.10 -1.59
C LYS A 145 13.86 14.80 -2.37
N VAL A 146 14.23 14.92 -3.64
CA VAL A 146 14.60 13.79 -4.49
C VAL A 146 16.11 13.84 -4.72
N VAL A 147 16.79 12.73 -4.50
CA VAL A 147 18.22 12.58 -4.81
C VAL A 147 18.34 11.38 -5.74
N SER A 148 18.95 11.55 -6.91
CA SER A 148 19.22 10.45 -7.83
C SER A 148 20.66 10.48 -8.33
N SER A 149 21.33 9.33 -8.34
CA SER A 149 22.57 9.13 -9.09
C SER A 149 22.23 8.51 -10.45
N GLN A 150 22.54 9.26 -11.52
CA GLN A 150 22.59 8.73 -12.87
C GLN A 150 24.07 8.39 -13.16
N PRO A 151 24.39 7.27 -13.84
CA PRO A 151 25.73 7.01 -14.32
C PRO A 151 26.13 8.18 -15.19
N ALA A 152 27.42 8.52 -15.16
CA ALA A 152 27.95 9.50 -16.09
C ALA A 152 27.63 9.01 -17.50
N ALA A 153 26.62 9.59 -18.16
CA ALA A 153 26.62 9.65 -19.60
C ALA A 153 27.96 10.29 -19.95
N GLN A 154 28.82 9.55 -20.67
CA GLN A 154 30.09 10.07 -21.14
C GLN A 154 29.79 11.41 -21.82
N PHE A 155 30.16 12.49 -21.15
CA PHE A 155 30.10 13.82 -21.73
C PHE A 155 31.19 13.81 -22.78
N HIS A 156 30.82 13.51 -24.03
CA HIS A 156 31.70 13.76 -25.16
C HIS A 156 31.77 15.29 -25.25
N VAL A 157 32.78 15.87 -24.60
CA VAL A 157 33.17 17.25 -24.85
C VAL A 157 33.77 17.21 -26.25
N GLU A 158 32.95 17.47 -27.27
CA GLU A 158 33.49 17.86 -28.56
C GLU A 158 34.23 19.19 -28.32
N ALA A 159 35.56 19.12 -28.38
CA ALA A 159 36.40 20.29 -28.20
C ALA A 159 35.98 21.34 -29.26
N PRO A 160 35.72 22.60 -28.87
CA PRO A 160 35.45 23.63 -29.86
C PRO A 160 36.67 23.75 -30.78
N ALA A 161 36.45 23.46 -32.05
CA ALA A 161 37.43 23.67 -33.10
C ALA A 161 37.76 25.17 -33.16
N GLY A 162 39.02 25.52 -32.91
CA GLY A 162 39.56 26.84 -33.19
C GLY A 162 39.76 27.72 -31.95
N ALA A 163 40.85 27.47 -31.23
CA ALA A 163 41.59 28.51 -30.54
C ALA A 163 43.08 28.23 -30.75
N SER A 164 43.61 28.70 -31.88
CA SER A 164 45.03 28.84 -32.11
C SER A 164 45.52 30.05 -31.31
N ASP A 165 46.10 29.83 -30.14
CA ASP A 165 46.99 30.80 -29.51
C ASP A 165 48.43 30.30 -29.66
N PRO A 166 49.20 30.84 -30.63
CA PRO A 166 50.61 30.55 -30.76
C PRO A 166 51.39 31.59 -29.94
N ASP A 167 51.46 31.45 -28.61
CA ASP A 167 52.46 32.17 -27.81
C ASP A 167 52.44 31.67 -26.35
N PHE A 168 53.14 30.57 -26.07
CA PHE A 168 53.67 30.32 -24.74
C PHE A 168 55.05 29.66 -24.82
N ASP A 169 56.06 30.51 -25.00
CA ASP A 169 57.49 30.18 -25.00
C ASP A 169 57.98 30.09 -23.53
N ILE A 170 58.00 28.88 -22.95
CA ILE A 170 58.72 28.67 -21.68
C ILE A 170 60.18 28.37 -22.00
N ARG A 171 60.99 29.42 -21.97
CA ARG A 171 62.45 29.34 -21.85
C ARG A 171 62.80 28.67 -20.52
N SER A 172 63.34 27.46 -20.57
CA SER A 172 64.01 26.83 -19.43
C SER A 172 65.38 27.50 -19.24
N SER A 173 65.54 28.24 -18.15
CA SER A 173 66.81 28.78 -17.67
C SER A 173 67.37 27.84 -16.61
N LYS A 174 68.51 27.24 -16.96
CA LYS A 174 69.51 26.51 -16.14
C LYS A 174 69.22 25.07 -15.76
#